data_AF-A0A2G6CJJ8-F1
#
_entry.id   AF-A0A2G6CJJ8-F1
#
_cell.length_a   1.000
_cell.length_b   1.000
_cell.length_c   1.000
_cell.angle_alpha   90.00
_cell.angle_beta   90.00
_cell.angle_gamma   90.00
#
_symmetry.space_group_name_H-M   'P 1'
#
loop_
_entity.id
_entity.type
_entity.pdbx_description
1 polymer ?
#
loop_
_entity_poly.entity_id
_entity_poly.type
_entity_poly.pdbx_seq_one_letter_code
_entity_poly.pdbx_strand_id
1 'polypeptide(L)'
;KGGGFQKVAIGELPDTVRIASRLISTGDVEGLLAELGEDSLFARSEGAQQTREGLARVFMELAEQLLTNLESTLALSLQTDKAGLGTAVTREELENIREGLIRLLEQKPDPRELLRLIKHARMAVDLSQDTYTVDLAFKILRSQMSVRDAQKNKEQQTNRWVLEEDLSFSAEALHQAVAGLEYAPAPLARAGESARCDQLAVAFTLLSGKLETREKARVLNLIEAALRSEDCGPAEMAVIARGLRRLVVLGKADADIKAGRWLSAVLGHVREHQPGLLAGLWTEILPAVGDAEYAGLWPYLVNDLLLGFPRGSGMAVGALWARAGEASMELARQCLPCLQALPALGSNAKEPDTTDLMALPLGRTRPLHAVLMKSRFADRHGPHLLRALQRQSSQGWMGVLVQSLEDYFPEHRKFLFALIREAGRPRPSAGMREMAGRILVDQLADLPRSRRAEDWVAQAVSMLPALAGEDAGPLLSRVCRERRLFFFRAWPEACRKNAEAALAGMKTGNDGEDHGHDAQ
;
A
#
# COMPACT_ATOMS: atom_id res chain seq x y z
N LYS A 1 -57.15 -27.41 -11.22
CA LYS A 1 -56.46 -28.50 -10.48
C LYS A 1 -55.16 -27.90 -9.95
N GLY A 2 -54.98 -27.48 -8.70
CA GLY A 2 -55.64 -27.85 -7.45
C GLY A 2 -54.60 -28.54 -6.54
N GLY A 3 -54.08 -27.81 -5.55
CA GLY A 3 -53.16 -28.28 -4.50
C GLY A 3 -52.25 -27.13 -4.03
N GLY A 4 -52.35 -26.53 -2.86
CA GLY A 4 -53.15 -26.84 -1.67
C GLY A 4 -52.27 -27.32 -0.51
N PHE A 5 -51.68 -26.39 0.25
CA PHE A 5 -51.16 -26.55 1.63
C PHE A 5 -50.95 -25.14 2.21
N GLN A 6 -51.08 -24.85 3.50
CA GLN A 6 -51.98 -25.29 4.58
C GLN A 6 -51.88 -24.16 5.61
N LYS A 7 -53.03 -23.70 6.13
CA LYS A 7 -53.12 -22.70 7.19
C LYS A 7 -52.64 -23.34 8.50
N VAL A 8 -51.71 -22.70 9.19
CA VAL A 8 -51.53 -22.86 10.65
C VAL A 8 -51.67 -21.48 11.27
N ALA A 9 -52.67 -21.35 12.13
CA ALA A 9 -52.92 -20.18 12.95
C ALA A 9 -52.85 -20.62 14.42
N ILE A 10 -51.86 -20.09 15.15
CA ILE A 10 -51.79 -19.91 16.60
C ILE A 10 -50.83 -18.72 16.73
N GLY A 11 -51.11 -17.58 17.34
CA GLY A 11 -52.02 -17.26 18.43
C GLY A 11 -51.20 -16.44 19.41
N GLU A 12 -51.44 -15.13 19.44
CA GLU A 12 -51.23 -14.18 20.55
C GLU A 12 -49.80 -13.90 21.04
N LEU A 13 -49.33 -12.67 20.80
CA LEU A 13 -48.90 -11.68 21.83
C LEU A 13 -48.64 -10.31 21.16
N PRO A 14 -48.86 -9.17 21.86
CA PRO A 14 -49.23 -7.88 21.25
C PRO A 14 -48.15 -6.79 21.30
N ASP A 15 -48.34 -5.80 20.41
CA ASP A 15 -48.11 -4.35 20.53
C ASP A 15 -46.68 -3.87 20.90
N THR A 16 -45.90 -3.28 20.00
CA THR A 16 -46.01 -1.89 19.49
C THR A 16 -44.71 -1.65 18.67
N VAL A 17 -44.61 -0.91 17.57
CA VAL A 17 -44.96 0.50 17.34
C VAL A 17 -45.19 0.70 15.84
N ARG A 18 -46.27 1.42 15.54
CA ARG A 18 -46.69 1.91 14.23
C ARG A 18 -45.63 2.81 13.59
N ILE A 19 -45.28 2.54 12.34
CA ILE A 19 -44.69 3.53 11.43
C ILE A 19 -45.78 4.55 11.13
N ALA A 20 -45.73 5.69 11.81
CA ALA A 20 -46.50 6.87 11.45
C ALA A 20 -45.63 7.73 10.53
N SER A 21 -45.77 7.54 9.22
CA SER A 21 -45.40 8.54 8.24
C SER A 21 -46.33 9.75 8.42
N ARG A 22 -45.77 10.90 8.77
CA ARG A 22 -46.46 12.20 8.63
C ARG A 22 -45.64 13.14 7.77
N LEU A 23 -46.17 13.36 6.56
CA LEU A 23 -46.05 14.61 5.82
C LEU A 23 -46.82 15.71 6.56
N ILE A 24 -46.15 16.79 6.98
CA ILE A 24 -46.67 18.16 7.19
C ILE A 24 -45.48 19.09 6.92
N SER A 25 -45.39 19.66 5.71
CA SER A 25 -45.88 20.97 5.25
C SER A 25 -44.89 22.11 5.47
N THR A 26 -44.25 22.49 4.38
CA THR A 26 -43.60 23.77 4.12
C THR A 26 -44.54 24.93 4.47
N GLY A 27 -44.10 25.80 5.37
CA GLY A 27 -44.80 27.06 5.64
C GLY A 27 -44.41 27.65 6.99
N ASP A 28 -43.16 28.10 7.14
CA ASP A 28 -42.81 29.23 8.02
C ASP A 28 -41.35 29.72 7.88
N VAL A 29 -40.84 29.84 6.64
CA VAL A 29 -39.45 30.30 6.41
C VAL A 29 -39.37 31.61 5.61
N GLU A 30 -40.44 32.00 4.91
CA GLU A 30 -40.45 33.25 4.12
C GLU A 30 -40.76 34.51 4.97
N GLY A 31 -41.22 34.36 6.21
CA GLY A 31 -41.48 35.49 7.12
C GLY A 31 -40.25 36.00 7.88
N LEU A 32 -39.25 35.14 8.13
CA LEU A 32 -38.04 35.49 8.89
C LEU A 32 -36.94 36.13 8.03
N LEU A 33 -37.03 35.99 6.71
CA LEU A 33 -36.09 36.59 5.76
C LEU A 33 -36.46 38.04 5.39
N ALA A 34 -37.59 38.55 5.87
CA ALA A 34 -38.03 39.94 5.64
C ALA A 34 -37.60 40.92 6.77
N GLU A 35 -37.13 40.42 7.93
CA GLU A 35 -36.72 41.28 9.07
C GLU A 35 -35.20 41.52 9.16
N LEU A 36 -34.39 40.88 8.32
CA LEU A 36 -32.95 41.09 8.28
C LEU A 36 -32.55 41.76 6.95
N GLY A 37 -32.85 43.05 6.86
CA GLY A 37 -32.46 43.90 5.74
C GLY A 37 -30.95 43.92 5.50
N GLU A 38 -30.57 43.84 4.23
CA GLU A 38 -29.19 43.69 3.72
C GLU A 38 -28.26 44.90 3.92
N ASP A 39 -28.66 45.95 4.64
CA ASP A 39 -27.90 47.21 4.71
C ASP A 39 -27.18 47.48 6.06
N SER A 40 -27.01 46.49 6.94
CA SER A 40 -26.41 46.71 8.28
C SER A 40 -25.08 45.97 8.57
N LEU A 41 -24.45 45.29 7.59
CA LEU A 41 -23.28 44.44 7.88
C LEU A 41 -21.89 45.11 7.81
N PHE A 42 -21.82 46.44 7.63
CA PHE A 42 -20.54 47.18 7.65
C PHE A 42 -20.22 47.94 8.94
N ALA A 43 -20.89 47.63 10.05
CA ALA A 43 -20.51 48.16 11.35
C ALA A 43 -20.68 47.13 12.48
N ARG A 44 -19.58 46.44 12.86
CA ARG A 44 -19.22 46.08 14.26
C ARG A 44 -18.01 45.13 14.29
N SER A 45 -16.81 45.69 14.51
CA SER A 45 -15.64 44.92 14.95
C SER A 45 -15.75 44.42 16.40
N GLU A 46 -16.75 44.89 17.16
CA GLU A 46 -16.94 44.54 18.57
C GLU A 46 -17.48 43.11 18.78
N GLY A 47 -18.27 42.57 17.83
CA GLY A 47 -18.87 41.23 17.96
C GLY A 47 -17.85 40.08 17.88
N ALA A 48 -16.86 40.21 16.99
CA ALA A 48 -15.79 39.22 16.85
C ALA A 48 -14.91 39.13 18.10
N GLN A 49 -14.73 40.26 18.80
CA GLN A 49 -13.94 40.35 20.03
C GLN A 49 -14.70 39.74 21.22
N GLN A 50 -16.01 39.95 21.32
CA GLN A 50 -16.87 39.28 22.30
C GLN A 50 -16.93 37.75 22.11
N THR A 51 -16.99 37.24 20.88
CA THR A 51 -16.91 35.78 20.64
C THR A 51 -15.54 35.19 20.99
N ARG A 52 -14.45 35.94 20.81
CA ARG A 52 -13.11 35.50 21.20
C ARG A 52 -12.93 35.50 22.72
N GLU A 53 -13.40 36.53 23.39
CA GLU A 53 -13.40 36.61 24.86
C GLU A 53 -14.31 35.52 25.47
N GLY A 54 -15.47 35.25 24.86
CA GLY A 54 -16.35 34.15 25.26
C GLY A 54 -15.70 32.77 25.12
N LEU A 55 -15.06 32.48 23.98
CA LEU A 55 -14.34 31.21 23.76
C LEU A 55 -13.11 31.07 24.67
N ALA A 56 -12.36 32.15 24.90
CA ALA A 56 -11.24 32.15 25.83
C ALA A 56 -11.70 31.90 27.28
N ARG A 57 -12.84 32.49 27.67
CA ARG A 57 -13.45 32.26 28.98
C ARG A 57 -13.91 30.81 29.16
N VAL A 58 -14.62 30.25 28.18
CA VAL A 58 -15.03 28.83 28.20
C VAL A 58 -13.81 27.92 28.25
N PHE A 59 -12.75 28.21 27.50
CA PHE A 59 -11.50 27.45 27.58
C PHE A 59 -10.85 27.55 28.96
N MET A 60 -10.82 28.74 29.57
CA MET A 60 -10.28 28.93 30.92
C MET A 60 -11.07 28.18 31.98
N GLU A 61 -12.40 28.22 31.92
CA GLU A 61 -13.26 27.44 32.81
C GLU A 61 -13.01 25.93 32.65
N LEU A 62 -12.77 25.46 31.41
CA LEU A 62 -12.47 24.05 31.13
C LEU A 62 -11.05 23.65 31.55
N ALA A 63 -10.07 24.54 31.39
CA ALA A 63 -8.71 24.36 31.86
C ALA A 63 -8.65 24.33 33.39
N GLU A 64 -9.39 25.22 34.06
CA GLU A 64 -9.55 25.21 35.52
C GLU A 64 -10.25 23.94 36.00
N GLN A 65 -11.31 23.48 35.33
CA GLN A 65 -11.94 22.20 35.65
C GLN A 65 -10.99 21.01 35.48
N LEU A 66 -10.20 20.98 34.39
CA LEU A 66 -9.20 19.94 34.16
C LEU A 66 -8.12 19.95 35.24
N LEU A 67 -7.61 21.13 35.61
CA LEU A 67 -6.63 21.29 36.69
C LEU A 67 -7.23 20.87 38.04
N THR A 68 -8.46 21.27 38.35
CA THR A 68 -9.16 20.90 39.59
C THR A 68 -9.39 19.39 39.67
N ASN A 69 -9.75 18.75 38.55
CA ASN A 69 -9.92 17.30 38.48
C ASN A 69 -8.59 16.56 38.63
N LEU A 70 -7.51 17.07 38.01
CA LEU A 70 -6.17 16.51 38.17
C LEU A 70 -5.66 16.67 39.61
N GLU A 71 -5.86 17.83 40.23
CA GLU A 71 -5.54 18.08 41.64
C GLU A 71 -6.35 17.18 42.59
N SER A 72 -7.64 16.99 42.31
CA SER A 72 -8.51 16.10 43.09
C SER A 72 -8.08 14.63 42.96
N THR A 73 -7.71 14.22 41.74
CA THR A 73 -7.19 12.87 41.47
C THR A 73 -5.83 12.65 42.15
N LEU A 74 -5.00 13.68 42.23
CA LEU A 74 -3.72 13.66 42.95
C LEU A 74 -3.90 13.66 44.47
N ALA A 75 -4.86 14.42 45.00
CA ALA A 75 -5.19 14.37 46.42
C ALA A 75 -5.70 12.99 46.84
N LEU A 76 -6.48 12.34 45.97
CA LEU A 76 -6.92 10.96 46.14
C LEU A 76 -5.76 9.97 46.02
N SER A 77 -4.84 10.16 45.05
CA SER A 77 -3.69 9.26 44.87
C SER A 77 -2.71 9.32 46.05
N LEU A 78 -2.44 10.52 46.56
CA LEU A 78 -1.61 10.76 47.75
C LEU A 78 -2.21 10.15 49.03
N GLN A 79 -3.54 10.01 49.11
CA GLN A 79 -4.19 9.27 50.21
C GLN A 79 -4.08 7.75 50.05
N THR A 80 -4.01 7.25 48.81
CA THR A 80 -3.86 5.82 48.52
C THR A 80 -2.42 5.31 48.47
N ASP A 81 -1.43 6.21 48.49
CA ASP A 81 0.00 5.87 48.28
C ASP A 81 0.72 5.24 49.50
N LYS A 82 -0.03 4.55 50.38
CA LYS A 82 0.56 3.55 51.30
C LYS A 82 0.88 2.22 50.62
N ALA A 83 0.55 2.04 49.35
CA ALA A 83 0.69 0.77 48.63
C ALA A 83 1.88 0.69 47.63
N GLY A 84 2.70 1.73 47.47
CA GLY A 84 3.99 1.63 46.79
C GLY A 84 3.94 1.28 45.30
N LEU A 85 2.93 1.78 44.57
CA LEU A 85 2.90 1.74 43.11
C LEU A 85 3.24 3.13 42.57
N GLY A 86 4.53 3.36 42.39
CA GLY A 86 5.07 4.62 41.91
C GLY A 86 4.61 4.93 40.49
N THR A 87 3.96 6.07 40.34
CA THR A 87 4.29 7.20 39.44
C THR A 87 3.19 8.25 39.60
N ALA A 88 3.26 9.04 40.67
CA ALA A 88 2.37 10.18 40.85
C ALA A 88 2.93 11.38 40.08
N VAL A 89 2.09 12.00 39.24
CA VAL A 89 2.36 13.31 38.62
C VAL A 89 2.75 14.27 39.74
N THR A 90 3.93 14.87 39.65
CA THR A 90 4.40 15.77 40.71
C THR A 90 3.64 17.08 40.67
N ARG A 91 3.47 17.73 41.83
CA ARG A 91 2.84 19.07 41.92
C ARG A 91 3.52 20.09 41.00
N GLU A 92 4.83 19.94 40.79
CA GLU A 92 5.62 20.76 39.88
C GLU A 92 5.23 20.54 38.41
N GLU A 93 4.91 19.32 37.99
CA GLU A 93 4.41 19.03 36.64
C GLU A 93 3.03 19.65 36.38
N LEU A 94 2.15 19.66 37.37
CA LEU A 94 0.85 20.35 37.27
C LEU A 94 0.99 21.87 37.13
N GLU A 95 1.85 22.50 37.95
CA GLU A 95 2.10 23.94 37.82
C GLU A 95 2.72 24.29 36.46
N ASN A 96 3.59 23.43 35.93
CA ASN A 96 4.13 23.59 34.59
C ASN A 96 3.05 23.45 33.49
N ILE A 97 2.07 22.54 33.65
CA ILE A 97 0.92 22.41 32.74
C ILE A 97 0.05 23.66 32.80
N ARG A 98 -0.23 24.15 34.01
CA ARG A 98 -0.99 25.38 34.24
C ARG A 98 -0.34 26.59 33.58
N GLU A 99 0.96 26.82 33.82
CA GLU A 99 1.69 27.91 33.16
C GLU A 99 1.70 27.78 31.64
N GLY A 100 1.83 26.56 31.11
CA GLY A 100 1.80 26.30 29.68
C GLY A 100 0.47 26.67 29.01
N LEU A 101 -0.66 26.38 29.68
CA LEU A 101 -2.00 26.75 29.21
C LEU A 101 -2.24 28.27 29.29
N ILE A 102 -1.75 28.93 30.34
CA ILE A 102 -1.81 30.39 30.48
C ILE A 102 -1.03 31.07 29.35
N ARG A 103 0.21 30.64 29.09
CA ARG A 103 1.02 31.17 27.97
C ARG A 103 0.36 30.94 26.61
N LEU A 104 -0.32 29.81 26.42
CA LEU A 104 -1.03 29.49 25.18
C LEU A 104 -2.20 30.46 24.93
N LEU A 105 -2.86 30.96 25.98
CA LEU A 105 -3.92 31.94 25.86
C LEU A 105 -3.40 33.36 25.63
N GLU A 106 -2.27 33.70 26.26
CA GLU A 106 -1.60 35.00 26.05
C GLU A 106 -1.14 35.18 24.59
N GLN A 107 -0.85 34.10 23.88
CA GLN A 107 -0.41 34.11 22.48
C GLN A 107 -1.53 34.32 21.44
N LYS A 108 -2.79 34.55 21.86
CA LYS A 108 -3.96 34.77 20.97
C LYS A 108 -4.11 33.71 19.84
N PRO A 109 -4.20 32.41 20.17
CA PRO A 109 -4.39 31.34 19.21
C PRO A 109 -5.73 31.45 18.46
N ASP A 110 -5.79 30.89 17.26
CA ASP A 110 -7.02 30.80 16.48
C ASP A 110 -8.10 30.04 17.27
N PRO A 111 -9.31 30.61 17.47
CA PRO A 111 -10.40 29.97 18.21
C PRO A 111 -10.76 28.57 17.70
N ARG A 112 -10.56 28.27 16.41
CA ARG A 112 -10.80 26.93 15.84
C ARG A 112 -9.74 25.91 16.29
N GLU A 113 -8.49 26.36 16.40
CA GLU A 113 -7.37 25.56 16.87
C GLU A 113 -7.55 25.26 18.37
N LEU A 114 -7.99 26.27 19.13
CA LEU A 114 -8.32 26.14 20.55
C LEU A 114 -9.47 25.13 20.79
N LEU A 115 -10.55 25.21 20.01
CA LEU A 115 -11.67 24.26 20.09
C LEU A 115 -11.26 22.83 19.73
N ARG A 116 -10.38 22.66 18.74
CA ARG A 116 -9.84 21.35 18.35
C ARG A 116 -8.99 20.77 19.47
N LEU A 117 -8.15 21.60 20.11
CA LEU A 117 -7.32 21.20 21.25
C LEU A 117 -8.17 20.82 22.47
N ILE A 118 -9.20 21.60 22.80
CA ILE A 118 -10.17 21.27 23.85
C ILE A 118 -10.83 19.92 23.58
N LYS A 119 -11.31 19.69 22.35
CA LYS A 119 -12.00 18.45 21.99
C LYS A 119 -11.09 17.23 22.10
N HIS A 120 -9.82 17.36 21.69
CA HIS A 120 -8.83 16.29 21.76
C HIS A 120 -8.37 16.02 23.21
N ALA A 121 -8.15 17.07 24.01
CA ALA A 121 -7.79 16.92 25.42
C ALA A 121 -8.93 16.32 26.24
N ARG A 122 -10.17 16.77 26.02
CA ARG A 122 -11.37 16.23 26.66
C ARG A 122 -11.61 14.77 26.27
N MET A 123 -11.48 14.42 24.98
CA MET A 123 -11.52 13.01 24.55
C MET A 123 -10.42 12.16 25.19
N ALA A 124 -9.18 12.66 25.28
CA ALA A 124 -8.08 11.92 25.89
C ALA A 124 -8.31 11.68 27.40
N VAL A 125 -8.88 12.66 28.10
CA VAL A 125 -9.24 12.57 29.53
C VAL A 125 -10.44 11.64 29.75
N ASP A 126 -11.45 11.71 28.88
CA ASP A 126 -12.65 10.86 28.99
C ASP A 126 -12.36 9.39 28.59
N LEU A 127 -11.41 9.14 27.67
CA LEU A 127 -11.08 7.81 27.15
C LEU A 127 -9.91 7.11 27.87
N SER A 128 -9.08 7.83 28.62
CA SER A 128 -7.93 7.23 29.30
C SER A 128 -8.07 7.32 30.82
N GLN A 129 -8.09 6.16 31.48
CA GLN A 129 -7.70 6.04 32.90
C GLN A 129 -6.17 6.11 33.07
N ASP A 130 -5.43 6.38 32.00
CA ASP A 130 -3.97 6.37 31.94
C ASP A 130 -3.43 7.80 31.80
N THR A 131 -3.01 8.36 32.93
CA THR A 131 -2.35 9.67 33.06
C THR A 131 -1.18 9.85 32.10
N TYR A 132 -0.51 8.77 31.66
CA TYR A 132 0.67 8.85 30.79
C TYR A 132 0.32 9.17 29.33
N THR A 133 -0.81 8.66 28.83
CA THR A 133 -1.28 8.95 27.45
C THR A 133 -1.69 10.41 27.30
N VAL A 134 -2.29 10.98 28.36
CA VAL A 134 -2.60 12.41 28.47
C VAL A 134 -1.30 13.24 28.45
N ASP A 135 -0.31 12.86 29.23
CA ASP A 135 0.96 13.58 29.36
C ASP A 135 1.79 13.58 28.05
N LEU A 136 1.78 12.46 27.31
CA LEU A 136 2.39 12.35 25.99
C LEU A 136 1.67 13.23 24.95
N ALA A 137 0.34 13.28 24.98
CA ALA A 137 -0.43 14.16 24.11
C ALA A 137 -0.08 15.64 24.37
N PHE A 138 0.02 16.06 25.64
CA PHE A 138 0.42 17.42 26.00
C PHE A 138 1.88 17.75 25.65
N LYS A 139 2.82 16.80 25.78
CA LYS A 139 4.22 17.00 25.34
C LYS A 139 4.35 17.22 23.85
N ILE A 140 3.56 16.52 23.04
CA ILE A 140 3.53 16.67 21.58
C ILE A 140 2.89 18.00 21.18
N LEU A 141 1.85 18.43 21.89
CA LEU A 141 1.29 19.77 21.71
C LEU A 141 2.32 20.87 22.00
N ARG A 142 3.10 20.74 23.09
CA ARG A 142 4.21 21.65 23.40
C ARG A 142 5.33 21.64 22.34
N SER A 143 5.69 20.48 21.79
CA SER A 143 6.76 20.39 20.79
C SER A 143 6.35 20.93 19.42
N GLN A 144 5.07 20.83 19.05
CA GLN A 144 4.56 21.50 17.85
C GLN A 144 4.52 23.04 18.01
N MET A 145 4.34 23.55 19.23
CA MET A 145 4.46 24.99 19.51
C MET A 145 5.89 25.50 19.36
N SER A 146 6.89 24.80 19.91
CA SER A 146 8.30 25.26 19.86
C SER A 146 8.89 25.24 18.45
N VAL A 147 8.47 24.28 17.61
CA VAL A 147 8.83 24.25 16.18
C VAL A 147 8.19 25.42 15.42
N ARG A 148 6.97 25.83 15.79
CA ARG A 148 6.26 26.97 15.18
C ARG A 148 6.86 28.32 15.58
N ASP A 149 7.41 28.45 16.79
CA ASP A 149 8.16 29.65 17.20
C ASP A 149 9.51 29.76 16.45
N ALA A 150 10.17 28.63 16.20
CA ALA A 150 11.38 28.58 15.37
C ALA A 150 11.08 28.83 13.88
N GLN A 151 9.91 28.43 13.38
CA GLN A 151 9.46 28.69 12.00
C GLN A 151 8.94 30.12 11.80
N LYS A 152 8.20 30.70 12.76
CA LYS A 152 7.79 32.12 12.72
C LYS A 152 8.99 33.07 12.68
N ASN A 153 10.10 32.71 13.33
CA ASN A 153 11.36 33.46 13.24
C ASN A 153 12.09 33.30 11.90
N LYS A 154 11.79 32.27 11.10
CA LYS A 154 12.32 32.06 9.74
C LYS A 154 11.39 32.57 8.63
N GLU A 155 10.08 32.55 8.85
CA GLU A 155 9.06 32.91 7.85
C GLU A 155 8.78 34.43 7.77
N GLN A 156 9.33 35.24 8.67
CA GLN A 156 9.35 36.71 8.52
C GLN A 156 10.24 37.23 7.37
N GLN A 157 10.92 36.35 6.60
CA GLN A 157 11.79 36.76 5.49
C GLN A 157 11.38 36.33 4.08
N THR A 158 10.30 35.57 3.86
CA THR A 158 9.89 35.23 2.48
C THR A 158 8.38 35.16 2.32
N ASN A 159 7.85 36.09 1.54
CA ASN A 159 6.45 36.21 1.16
C ASN A 159 5.97 35.11 0.19
N ARG A 160 4.72 34.67 0.43
CA ARG A 160 3.61 34.50 -0.53
C ARG A 160 3.56 33.26 -1.44
N TRP A 161 2.59 32.36 -1.18
CA TRP A 161 1.69 31.65 -2.13
C TRP A 161 0.40 31.22 -1.37
N VAL A 162 -0.77 31.89 -1.57
CA VAL A 162 -1.98 31.47 -2.36
C VAL A 162 -2.59 30.14 -1.87
N LEU A 163 -3.52 30.16 -0.90
CA LEU A 163 -5.01 30.15 -1.01
C LEU A 163 -5.62 28.82 -1.53
N GLU A 164 -5.89 27.90 -0.59
CA GLU A 164 -6.91 26.85 -0.70
C GLU A 164 -8.29 27.44 -0.42
N GLU A 165 -9.31 26.89 -1.08
CA GLU A 165 -10.69 27.37 -1.19
C GLU A 165 -11.36 27.64 0.16
N ASP A 166 -11.92 28.85 0.29
CA ASP A 166 -12.73 29.31 1.41
C ASP A 166 -14.04 28.50 1.52
N LEU A 167 -14.06 27.48 2.37
CA LEU A 167 -15.29 26.98 2.98
C LEU A 167 -15.53 27.73 4.30
N SER A 168 -16.01 28.96 4.19
CA SER A 168 -16.49 29.74 5.34
C SER A 168 -17.93 29.33 5.67
N PHE A 169 -18.08 28.39 6.61
CA PHE A 169 -19.39 28.13 7.21
C PHE A 169 -19.70 29.23 8.23
N SER A 170 -20.87 29.85 8.12
CA SER A 170 -21.41 30.70 9.19
C SER A 170 -21.67 29.87 10.44
N ALA A 171 -21.69 30.51 11.61
CA ALA A 171 -21.99 29.84 12.88
C ALA A 171 -23.34 29.11 12.82
N GLU A 172 -24.32 29.66 12.11
CA GLU A 172 -25.62 29.03 11.85
C GLU A 172 -25.53 27.83 10.91
N ALA A 173 -24.71 27.88 9.87
CA ALA A 173 -24.50 26.72 8.99
C ALA A 173 -23.80 25.56 9.71
N LEU A 174 -22.88 25.88 10.62
CA LEU A 174 -22.26 24.89 11.51
C LEU A 174 -23.25 24.34 12.53
N HIS A 175 -24.12 25.18 13.10
CA HIS A 175 -25.16 24.75 14.03
C HIS A 175 -26.21 23.87 13.34
N GLN A 176 -26.60 24.18 12.10
CA GLN A 176 -27.49 23.36 11.29
C GLN A 176 -26.85 22.04 10.85
N ALA A 177 -25.55 22.03 10.50
CA ALA A 177 -24.83 20.80 10.19
C ALA A 177 -24.66 19.90 11.43
N VAL A 178 -24.47 20.49 12.61
CA VAL A 178 -24.39 19.78 13.89
C VAL A 178 -25.77 19.31 14.39
N ALA A 179 -26.82 20.09 14.15
CA ALA A 179 -28.21 19.69 14.43
C ALA A 179 -28.68 18.58 13.47
N GLY A 180 -28.22 18.60 12.22
CA GLY A 180 -28.45 17.53 11.23
C GLY A 180 -27.66 16.24 11.51
N LEU A 181 -26.71 16.27 12.46
CA LEU A 181 -26.02 15.10 12.99
C LEU A 181 -26.78 14.43 14.14
N GLU A 182 -28.08 14.73 14.32
CA GLU A 182 -28.98 13.89 15.12
C GLU A 182 -28.90 12.44 14.63
N TYR A 183 -28.09 11.67 15.37
CA TYR A 183 -28.08 10.22 15.52
C TYR A 183 -29.03 9.49 14.56
N ALA A 184 -28.54 9.13 13.38
CA ALA A 184 -28.90 7.85 12.82
C ALA A 184 -28.21 6.79 13.71
N PRO A 185 -28.92 6.00 14.51
CA PRO A 185 -28.30 5.00 15.36
C PRO A 185 -27.81 3.87 14.45
N ALA A 186 -26.60 4.02 13.91
CA ALA A 186 -25.79 2.85 13.65
C ALA A 186 -25.56 2.17 15.01
N PRO A 187 -25.65 0.83 15.11
CA PRO A 187 -25.51 0.14 16.38
C PRO A 187 -24.18 0.55 17.01
N LEU A 188 -24.26 1.17 18.20
CA LEU A 188 -23.11 1.59 18.99
C LEU A 188 -22.21 0.36 19.19
N ALA A 189 -20.97 0.43 18.69
CA ALA A 189 -19.95 -0.56 18.98
C ALA A 189 -19.82 -0.73 20.51
N ARG A 190 -19.44 -1.92 20.97
CA ARG A 190 -19.28 -2.16 22.42
C ARG A 190 -18.25 -1.15 22.96
N ALA A 191 -18.48 -0.57 24.14
CA ALA A 191 -17.65 0.51 24.69
C ALA A 191 -16.12 0.21 24.66
N GLY A 192 -15.72 -1.07 24.77
CA GLY A 192 -14.32 -1.49 24.66
C GLY A 192 -13.73 -1.48 23.23
N GLU A 193 -14.53 -1.71 22.19
CA GLU A 193 -14.10 -1.67 20.78
C GLU A 193 -13.81 -0.23 20.34
N SER A 194 -14.68 0.72 20.74
CA SER A 194 -14.48 2.15 20.46
C SER A 194 -13.17 2.66 21.08
N ALA A 195 -12.92 2.33 22.35
CA ALA A 195 -11.72 2.76 23.06
C ALA A 195 -10.41 2.27 22.39
N ARG A 196 -10.38 1.02 21.90
CA ARG A 196 -9.19 0.49 21.18
C ARG A 196 -8.99 1.12 19.82
N CYS A 197 -10.07 1.34 19.06
CA CYS A 197 -9.99 2.05 17.79
C CYS A 197 -9.42 3.46 17.98
N ASP A 198 -9.86 4.17 19.02
CA ASP A 198 -9.36 5.51 19.35
C ASP A 198 -7.89 5.47 19.77
N GLN A 199 -7.48 4.52 20.61
CA GLN A 199 -6.09 4.32 21.00
C GLN A 199 -5.18 4.07 19.79
N LEU A 200 -5.59 3.17 18.88
CA LEU A 200 -4.86 2.91 17.63
C LEU A 200 -4.77 4.17 16.75
N ALA A 201 -5.87 4.91 16.60
CA ALA A 201 -5.90 6.13 15.80
C ALA A 201 -4.97 7.21 16.36
N VAL A 202 -4.95 7.37 17.69
CA VAL A 202 -4.00 8.24 18.38
C VAL A 202 -2.57 7.75 18.14
N ALA A 203 -2.28 6.47 18.38
CA ALA A 203 -0.93 5.90 18.21
C ALA A 203 -0.38 6.12 16.79
N PHE A 204 -1.16 5.86 15.73
CA PHE A 204 -0.73 6.14 14.36
C PHE A 204 -0.55 7.63 14.07
N THR A 205 -1.37 8.50 14.69
CA THR A 205 -1.21 9.95 14.62
C THR A 205 0.08 10.41 15.33
N LEU A 206 0.45 9.78 16.44
CA LEU A 206 1.71 10.07 17.13
C LEU A 206 2.92 9.60 16.32
N LEU A 207 2.88 8.39 15.76
CA LEU A 207 3.96 7.87 14.88
C LEU A 207 4.17 8.71 13.63
N SER A 208 3.13 9.40 13.18
CA SER A 208 3.18 10.35 12.08
C SER A 208 3.93 11.65 12.42
N GLY A 209 4.18 11.91 13.71
CA GLY A 209 4.89 13.10 14.19
C GLY A 209 6.40 12.93 14.33
N LYS A 210 7.10 14.03 14.59
CA LYS A 210 8.52 14.05 14.96
C LYS A 210 8.68 13.60 16.42
N LEU A 211 8.73 12.30 16.63
CA LEU A 211 9.00 11.67 17.92
C LEU A 211 10.47 11.23 18.06
N GLU A 212 10.97 11.24 19.28
CA GLU A 212 12.26 10.62 19.61
C GLU A 212 12.21 9.10 19.46
N THR A 213 13.36 8.44 19.28
CA THR A 213 13.45 6.98 19.10
C THR A 213 12.78 6.21 20.23
N ARG A 214 12.94 6.68 21.49
CA ARG A 214 12.34 6.04 22.67
C ARG A 214 10.81 6.15 22.68
N GLU A 215 10.27 7.31 22.31
CA GLU A 215 8.83 7.55 22.23
C GLU A 215 8.21 6.72 21.10
N LYS A 216 8.88 6.66 19.93
CA LYS A 216 8.46 5.80 18.83
C LYS A 216 8.37 4.34 19.23
N ALA A 217 9.37 3.83 19.95
CA ALA A 217 9.35 2.45 20.46
C ALA A 217 8.15 2.22 21.40
N ARG A 218 7.82 3.18 22.27
CA ARG A 218 6.64 3.09 23.14
C ARG A 218 5.33 3.07 22.35
N VAL A 219 5.20 3.94 21.34
CA VAL A 219 3.99 3.96 20.51
C VAL A 219 3.84 2.67 19.69
N LEU A 220 4.95 2.10 19.19
CA LEU A 220 4.93 0.79 18.53
C LEU A 220 4.49 -0.32 19.49
N ASN A 221 4.96 -0.32 20.74
CA ASN A 221 4.53 -1.29 21.76
C ASN A 221 3.02 -1.16 22.06
N LEU A 222 2.45 0.05 22.00
CA LEU A 222 1.00 0.26 22.16
C LEU A 222 0.22 -0.35 20.98
N ILE A 223 0.69 -0.14 19.75
CA ILE A 223 0.08 -0.76 18.57
C ILE A 223 0.20 -2.28 18.63
N GLU A 224 1.37 -2.78 19.04
CA GLU A 224 1.60 -4.21 19.24
C GLU A 224 0.65 -4.80 20.29
N ALA A 225 0.50 -4.14 21.44
CA ALA A 225 -0.42 -4.59 22.48
C ALA A 225 -1.87 -4.66 21.98
N ALA A 226 -2.31 -3.70 21.18
CA ALA A 226 -3.62 -3.73 20.55
C ALA A 226 -3.76 -4.87 19.52
N LEU A 227 -2.72 -5.13 18.72
CA LEU A 227 -2.70 -6.19 17.70
C LEU A 227 -2.63 -7.61 18.28
N ARG A 228 -2.06 -7.78 19.48
CA ARG A 228 -1.98 -9.07 20.18
C ARG A 228 -3.34 -9.54 20.72
N SER A 229 -4.32 -8.66 20.84
CA SER A 229 -5.66 -9.05 21.28
C SER A 229 -6.32 -9.93 20.21
N GLU A 230 -6.87 -11.08 20.63
CA GLU A 230 -7.58 -12.00 19.73
C GLU A 230 -8.82 -11.35 19.10
N ASP A 231 -9.40 -10.34 19.78
CA ASP A 231 -10.61 -9.62 19.38
C ASP A 231 -10.32 -8.42 18.44
N CYS A 232 -9.30 -8.49 17.58
CA CYS A 232 -9.04 -7.44 16.60
C CYS A 232 -10.11 -7.50 15.50
N GLY A 233 -11.12 -6.62 15.59
CA GLY A 233 -12.26 -6.61 14.71
C GLY A 233 -12.02 -5.83 13.41
N PRO A 234 -13.02 -5.84 12.49
CA PRO A 234 -12.96 -5.06 11.25
C PRO A 234 -12.76 -3.55 11.47
N ALA A 235 -13.27 -3.00 12.58
CA ALA A 235 -13.15 -1.58 12.91
C ALA A 235 -11.71 -1.21 13.23
N GLU A 236 -11.04 -1.97 14.10
CA GLU A 236 -9.62 -1.82 14.42
C GLU A 236 -8.77 -1.97 13.15
N MET A 237 -9.08 -2.96 12.31
CA MET A 237 -8.39 -3.16 11.03
C MET A 237 -8.53 -1.97 10.08
N ALA A 238 -9.71 -1.32 10.02
CA ALA A 238 -9.90 -0.11 9.24
C ALA A 238 -9.10 1.09 9.80
N VAL A 239 -8.90 1.16 11.12
CA VAL A 239 -8.01 2.16 11.74
C VAL A 239 -6.55 1.86 11.39
N ILE A 240 -6.11 0.60 11.48
CA ILE A 240 -4.76 0.17 11.13
C ILE A 240 -4.47 0.44 9.65
N ALA A 241 -5.40 0.10 8.75
CA ALA A 241 -5.28 0.39 7.33
C ALA A 241 -5.07 1.89 7.08
N ARG A 242 -5.90 2.75 7.69
CA ARG A 242 -5.77 4.21 7.61
C ARG A 242 -4.43 4.70 8.16
N GLY A 243 -4.01 4.16 9.31
CA GLY A 243 -2.75 4.49 9.96
C GLY A 243 -1.53 4.15 9.09
N LEU A 244 -1.48 2.94 8.54
CA LEU A 244 -0.42 2.47 7.64
C LEU A 244 -0.33 3.33 6.37
N ARG A 245 -1.47 3.68 5.75
CA ARG A 245 -1.49 4.60 4.60
C ARG A 245 -0.85 5.94 4.95
N ARG A 246 -1.17 6.50 6.12
CA ARG A 246 -0.60 7.78 6.57
C ARG A 246 0.92 7.70 6.79
N LEU A 247 1.42 6.60 7.37
CA LEU A 247 2.86 6.39 7.55
C LEU A 247 3.63 6.35 6.22
N VAL A 248 3.03 5.78 5.16
CA VAL A 248 3.64 5.74 3.82
C VAL A 248 3.75 7.14 3.23
N VAL A 249 2.67 7.93 3.30
CA VAL A 249 2.63 9.30 2.76
C VAL A 249 3.70 10.16 3.42
N LEU A 250 3.84 10.06 4.75
CA LEU A 250 4.81 10.85 5.52
C LEU A 250 6.25 10.39 5.31
N GLY A 251 6.47 9.08 5.12
CA GLY A 251 7.81 8.53 4.87
C GLY A 251 8.49 9.09 3.63
N LYS A 252 7.72 9.54 2.63
CA LYS A 252 8.26 10.20 1.43
C LYS A 252 8.84 11.58 1.70
N ALA A 253 8.20 12.35 2.60
CA ALA A 253 8.57 13.74 2.84
C ALA A 253 9.95 13.86 3.49
N ASP A 254 10.32 12.90 4.34
CA ASP A 254 11.56 12.94 5.11
C ASP A 254 12.70 12.08 4.53
N ALA A 255 12.53 11.46 3.35
CA ALA A 255 13.46 10.46 2.77
C ALA A 255 13.91 9.38 3.79
N ASP A 256 13.10 9.16 4.83
CA ASP A 256 13.57 8.51 6.04
C ASP A 256 13.37 6.99 5.90
N ILE A 257 14.48 6.27 5.86
CA ILE A 257 14.58 4.80 5.94
C ILE A 257 13.71 4.24 7.10
N LYS A 258 13.40 5.07 8.11
CA LYS A 258 12.59 4.73 9.28
C LYS A 258 11.13 4.42 8.98
N ALA A 259 10.49 5.05 8.00
CA ALA A 259 9.08 4.76 7.68
C ALA A 259 8.89 3.28 7.29
N GLY A 260 9.86 2.74 6.55
CA GLY A 260 9.88 1.32 6.19
C GLY A 260 10.03 0.40 7.40
N ARG A 261 10.79 0.80 8.42
CA ARG A 261 10.95 0.02 9.67
C ARG A 261 9.62 -0.07 10.42
N TRP A 262 8.84 1.00 10.45
CA TRP A 262 7.54 1.00 11.15
C TRP A 262 6.50 0.17 10.41
N LEU A 263 6.44 0.29 9.08
CA LEU A 263 5.60 -0.57 8.25
C LEU A 263 5.95 -2.04 8.46
N SER A 264 7.25 -2.37 8.43
CA SER A 264 7.74 -3.73 8.68
C SER A 264 7.36 -4.24 10.07
N ALA A 265 7.48 -3.40 11.11
CA ALA A 265 7.13 -3.76 12.48
C ALA A 265 5.63 -4.05 12.63
N VAL A 266 4.76 -3.12 12.19
CA VAL A 266 3.30 -3.27 12.30
C VAL A 266 2.81 -4.47 11.49
N LEU A 267 3.25 -4.61 10.24
CA LEU A 267 2.90 -5.78 9.41
C LEU A 267 3.48 -7.08 9.98
N GLY A 268 4.65 -7.00 10.62
CA GLY A 268 5.26 -8.09 11.40
C GLY A 268 4.32 -8.60 12.47
N HIS A 269 3.80 -7.70 13.31
CA HIS A 269 2.86 -8.04 14.37
C HIS A 269 1.52 -8.56 13.84
N VAL A 270 0.96 -7.96 12.78
CA VAL A 270 -0.25 -8.49 12.13
C VAL A 270 -0.01 -9.91 11.62
N ARG A 271 1.15 -10.18 11.01
CA ARG A 271 1.50 -11.51 10.51
C ARG A 271 1.65 -12.55 11.62
N GLU A 272 2.22 -12.16 12.76
CA GLU A 272 2.46 -13.07 13.88
C GLU A 272 1.18 -13.38 14.67
N HIS A 273 0.37 -12.36 14.96
CA HIS A 273 -0.76 -12.49 15.88
C HIS A 273 -2.11 -12.58 15.16
N GLN A 274 -2.24 -12.03 13.96
CA GLN A 274 -3.50 -11.90 13.23
C GLN A 274 -3.37 -12.23 11.72
N PRO A 275 -2.75 -13.37 11.34
CA PRO A 275 -2.42 -13.64 9.94
C PRO A 275 -3.66 -13.75 9.03
N GLY A 276 -4.81 -14.13 9.58
CA GLY A 276 -6.07 -14.23 8.84
C GLY A 276 -6.60 -12.88 8.36
N LEU A 277 -6.24 -11.79 9.03
CA LEU A 277 -6.69 -10.44 8.71
C LEU A 277 -5.78 -9.73 7.70
N LEU A 278 -4.58 -10.27 7.43
CA LEU A 278 -3.57 -9.61 6.60
C LEU A 278 -4.04 -9.39 5.15
N ALA A 279 -4.77 -10.35 4.57
CA ALA A 279 -5.32 -10.20 3.22
C ALA A 279 -6.35 -9.07 3.15
N GLY A 280 -7.28 -9.03 4.11
CA GLY A 280 -8.29 -7.97 4.23
C GLY A 280 -7.64 -6.60 4.44
N LEU A 281 -6.60 -6.52 5.27
CA LEU A 281 -5.83 -5.30 5.49
C LEU A 281 -5.26 -4.75 4.16
N TRP A 282 -4.63 -5.60 3.35
CA TRP A 282 -4.13 -5.18 2.04
C TRP A 282 -5.24 -4.76 1.09
N THR A 283 -6.37 -5.46 1.08
CA THR A 283 -7.55 -5.09 0.29
C THR A 283 -8.12 -3.72 0.68
N GLU A 284 -8.02 -3.33 1.96
CA GLU A 284 -8.44 -1.99 2.43
C GLU A 284 -7.40 -0.89 2.14
N ILE A 285 -6.11 -1.22 2.17
CA ILE A 285 -5.03 -0.24 1.95
C ILE A 285 -4.93 0.14 0.47
N LEU A 286 -4.86 -0.86 -0.43
CA LEU A 286 -4.42 -0.66 -1.81
C LEU A 286 -5.35 0.19 -2.71
N PRO A 287 -6.68 0.16 -2.57
CA PRO A 287 -7.57 0.99 -3.40
C PRO A 287 -7.47 2.48 -3.11
N ALA A 288 -6.99 2.85 -1.91
CA ALA A 288 -6.98 4.23 -1.43
C ALA A 288 -5.61 4.91 -1.54
N VAL A 289 -4.64 4.27 -2.19
CA VAL A 289 -3.27 4.80 -2.35
C VAL A 289 -2.99 5.15 -3.80
N GLY A 290 -2.36 6.30 -4.04
CA GLY A 290 -1.87 6.70 -5.36
C GLY A 290 -0.64 5.90 -5.77
N ASP A 291 -0.20 6.05 -7.02
CA ASP A 291 0.92 5.29 -7.59
C ASP A 291 2.22 5.46 -6.81
N ALA A 292 2.47 6.68 -6.32
CA ALA A 292 3.67 6.97 -5.57
C ALA A 292 3.63 6.32 -4.16
N GLU A 293 2.48 6.32 -3.48
CA GLU A 293 2.32 5.63 -2.19
C GLU A 293 2.42 4.11 -2.38
N TYR A 294 1.80 3.62 -3.45
CA TYR A 294 1.85 2.23 -3.85
C TYR A 294 3.29 1.76 -4.05
N ALA A 295 4.15 2.57 -4.68
CA ALA A 295 5.58 2.28 -4.81
C ALA A 295 6.28 2.03 -3.46
N GLY A 296 5.92 2.78 -2.40
CA GLY A 296 6.46 2.59 -1.06
C GLY A 296 5.91 1.35 -0.34
N LEU A 297 4.68 0.95 -0.64
CA LEU A 297 4.01 -0.22 -0.07
C LEU A 297 4.33 -1.53 -0.77
N TRP A 298 4.65 -1.46 -2.06
CA TRP A 298 4.89 -2.61 -2.93
C TRP A 298 5.84 -3.67 -2.36
N PRO A 299 7.03 -3.35 -1.81
CA PRO A 299 7.92 -4.37 -1.26
C PRO A 299 7.30 -5.15 -0.09
N TYR A 300 6.45 -4.51 0.72
CA TYR A 300 5.79 -5.17 1.85
C TYR A 300 4.64 -6.07 1.39
N LEU A 301 3.86 -5.62 0.40
CA LEU A 301 2.83 -6.44 -0.23
C LEU A 301 3.43 -7.72 -0.84
N VAL A 302 4.51 -7.57 -1.62
CA VAL A 302 5.20 -8.71 -2.25
C VAL A 302 5.80 -9.63 -1.20
N ASN A 303 6.37 -9.08 -0.13
CA ASN A 303 6.86 -9.89 0.98
C ASN A 303 5.75 -10.76 1.59
N ASP A 304 4.57 -10.20 1.84
CA ASP A 304 3.46 -10.95 2.42
C ASP A 304 2.88 -11.98 1.46
N LEU A 305 2.78 -11.65 0.16
CA LEU A 305 2.39 -12.60 -0.88
C LEU A 305 3.33 -13.80 -0.97
N LEU A 306 4.65 -13.58 -0.84
CA LEU A 306 5.66 -14.63 -0.89
C LEU A 306 5.75 -15.47 0.39
N LEU A 307 5.40 -14.88 1.55
CA LEU A 307 5.26 -15.63 2.81
C LEU A 307 3.98 -16.47 2.84
N GLY A 308 3.02 -16.14 1.98
CA GLY A 308 1.73 -16.81 1.89
C GLY A 308 0.72 -16.29 2.91
N PHE A 309 -0.56 -16.42 2.57
CA PHE A 309 -1.67 -16.11 3.46
C PHE A 309 -2.27 -17.41 4.04
N PRO A 310 -2.95 -17.35 5.20
CA PRO A 310 -3.67 -18.50 5.72
C PRO A 310 -4.69 -19.06 4.73
N ARG A 311 -4.93 -20.37 4.82
CA ARG A 311 -5.93 -21.06 3.99
C ARG A 311 -7.31 -20.45 4.24
N GLY A 312 -7.99 -20.03 3.16
CA GLY A 312 -9.32 -19.41 3.23
C GLY A 312 -9.41 -18.04 2.55
N SER A 313 -8.29 -17.35 2.35
CA SER A 313 -8.25 -16.00 1.74
C SER A 313 -8.25 -15.98 0.20
N GLY A 314 -8.53 -17.12 -0.45
CA GLY A 314 -8.14 -17.40 -1.84
C GLY A 314 -8.53 -16.34 -2.88
N MET A 315 -9.77 -15.83 -2.86
CA MET A 315 -10.18 -14.82 -3.85
C MET A 315 -9.46 -13.48 -3.65
N ALA A 316 -9.26 -13.05 -2.41
CA ALA A 316 -8.54 -11.80 -2.12
C ALA A 316 -7.07 -11.91 -2.55
N VAL A 317 -6.43 -13.06 -2.31
CA VAL A 317 -5.01 -13.29 -2.66
C VAL A 317 -4.76 -13.18 -4.16
N GLY A 318 -5.65 -13.72 -5.00
CA GLY A 318 -5.55 -13.58 -6.46
C GLY A 318 -5.58 -12.12 -6.92
N ALA A 319 -6.46 -11.31 -6.35
CA ALA A 319 -6.53 -9.87 -6.64
C ALA A 319 -5.28 -9.12 -6.16
N LEU A 320 -4.74 -9.49 -5.00
CA LEU A 320 -3.49 -8.93 -4.47
C LEU A 320 -2.28 -9.27 -5.36
N TRP A 321 -2.16 -10.50 -5.84
CA TRP A 321 -1.12 -10.86 -6.80
C TRP A 321 -1.25 -10.09 -8.12
N ALA A 322 -2.48 -9.95 -8.64
CA ALA A 322 -2.74 -9.18 -9.84
C ALA A 322 -2.30 -7.72 -9.66
N ARG A 323 -2.70 -7.10 -8.54
CA ARG A 323 -2.29 -5.73 -8.19
C ARG A 323 -0.77 -5.62 -8.06
N ALA A 324 -0.12 -6.53 -7.32
CA ALA A 324 1.33 -6.57 -7.19
C ALA A 324 2.05 -6.69 -8.55
N GLY A 325 1.44 -7.40 -9.49
CA GLY A 325 1.93 -7.56 -10.86
C GLY A 325 1.82 -6.30 -11.74
N GLU A 326 0.93 -5.36 -11.43
CA GLU A 326 0.77 -4.09 -12.16
C GLU A 326 1.94 -3.12 -11.97
N ALA A 327 2.85 -3.40 -11.03
CA ALA A 327 4.05 -2.60 -10.83
C ALA A 327 4.91 -2.52 -12.10
N SER A 328 5.59 -1.40 -12.30
CA SER A 328 6.56 -1.31 -13.39
C SER A 328 7.79 -2.17 -13.09
N MET A 329 8.45 -2.64 -14.15
CA MET A 329 9.75 -3.33 -14.02
C MET A 329 10.80 -2.46 -13.32
N GLU A 330 10.69 -1.14 -13.47
CA GLU A 330 11.60 -0.18 -12.85
C GLU A 330 11.37 -0.09 -11.34
N LEU A 331 10.10 -0.01 -10.91
CA LEU A 331 9.74 -0.05 -9.48
C LEU A 331 10.25 -1.34 -8.82
N ALA A 332 9.99 -2.48 -9.46
CA ALA A 332 10.45 -3.77 -8.96
C ALA A 332 11.99 -3.86 -8.80
N ARG A 333 12.73 -3.24 -9.72
CA ARG A 333 14.19 -3.12 -9.64
C ARG A 333 14.64 -2.23 -8.48
N GLN A 334 13.99 -1.07 -8.31
CA GLN A 334 14.30 -0.11 -7.23
C GLN A 334 13.98 -0.68 -5.85
N CYS A 335 12.91 -1.45 -5.72
CA CYS A 335 12.47 -2.05 -4.47
C CYS A 335 13.21 -3.35 -4.10
N LEU A 336 14.00 -3.94 -5.01
CA LEU A 336 14.69 -5.20 -4.77
C LEU A 336 15.58 -5.19 -3.50
N PRO A 337 16.39 -4.15 -3.21
CA PRO A 337 17.19 -4.11 -1.97
C PRO A 337 16.32 -4.11 -0.71
N CYS A 338 15.20 -3.38 -0.72
CA CYS A 338 14.24 -3.38 0.39
C CYS A 338 13.64 -4.78 0.57
N LEU A 339 13.19 -5.41 -0.52
CA LEU A 339 12.68 -6.76 -0.52
C LEU A 339 13.67 -7.79 0.03
N GLN A 340 14.95 -7.70 -0.34
CA GLN A 340 16.02 -8.55 0.18
C GLN A 340 16.31 -8.34 1.67
N ALA A 341 15.88 -7.22 2.26
CA ALA A 341 15.95 -7.00 3.70
C ALA A 341 14.71 -7.52 4.45
N LEU A 342 13.64 -7.88 3.74
CA LEU A 342 12.39 -8.37 4.33
C LEU A 342 12.38 -9.90 4.49
N PRO A 343 11.54 -10.44 5.40
CA PRO A 343 11.59 -11.87 5.76
C PRO A 343 11.40 -12.86 4.62
N ALA A 344 10.67 -12.52 3.55
CA ALA A 344 10.44 -13.42 2.42
C ALA A 344 11.68 -13.67 1.56
N LEU A 345 12.56 -12.65 1.43
CA LEU A 345 13.74 -12.70 0.55
C LEU A 345 15.07 -12.55 1.29
N GLY A 346 15.05 -12.20 2.58
CA GLY A 346 16.22 -12.05 3.44
C GLY A 346 16.96 -13.36 3.70
N SER A 347 18.20 -13.30 4.21
CA SER A 347 19.16 -14.41 4.29
C SER A 347 18.67 -15.68 5.00
N ASN A 348 17.74 -15.55 5.94
CA ASN A 348 17.20 -16.67 6.72
C ASN A 348 15.83 -17.15 6.21
N ALA A 349 15.32 -16.58 5.12
CA ALA A 349 14.02 -16.96 4.59
C ALA A 349 14.00 -18.43 4.15
N LYS A 350 12.91 -19.12 4.48
CA LYS A 350 12.54 -20.37 3.81
C LYS A 350 12.16 -20.06 2.37
N GLU A 351 12.11 -21.10 1.54
CA GLU A 351 11.68 -20.95 0.16
C GLU A 351 10.25 -20.41 0.11
N PRO A 352 10.00 -19.31 -0.63
CA PRO A 352 8.67 -18.75 -0.74
C PRO A 352 7.77 -19.69 -1.54
N ASP A 353 6.52 -19.82 -1.12
CA ASP A 353 5.53 -20.55 -1.91
C ASP A 353 5.14 -19.68 -3.11
N THR A 354 5.54 -20.11 -4.30
CA THR A 354 5.26 -19.42 -5.56
C THR A 354 4.14 -20.09 -6.36
N THR A 355 3.44 -21.05 -5.78
CA THR A 355 2.42 -21.84 -6.49
C THR A 355 1.32 -20.95 -7.09
N ASP A 356 0.79 -20.01 -6.30
CA ASP A 356 -0.24 -19.07 -6.75
C ASP A 356 0.30 -18.12 -7.82
N LEU A 357 1.55 -17.66 -7.69
CA LEU A 357 2.20 -16.80 -8.67
C LEU A 357 2.33 -17.51 -10.04
N MET A 358 2.64 -18.82 -10.04
CA MET A 358 2.79 -19.62 -11.26
C MET A 358 1.46 -19.92 -11.97
N ALA A 359 0.34 -19.80 -11.26
CA ALA A 359 -0.98 -19.97 -11.86
C ALA A 359 -1.43 -18.73 -12.66
N LEU A 360 -0.78 -17.59 -12.46
CA LEU A 360 -1.15 -16.33 -13.09
C LEU A 360 -0.51 -16.16 -14.48
N PRO A 361 -1.14 -15.38 -15.39
CA PRO A 361 -0.56 -15.09 -16.69
C PRO A 361 0.75 -14.30 -16.54
N LEU A 362 1.84 -14.80 -17.13
CA LEU A 362 3.17 -14.19 -17.03
C LEU A 362 3.15 -12.70 -17.37
N GLY A 363 2.38 -12.29 -18.39
CA GLY A 363 2.30 -10.90 -18.84
C GLY A 363 1.89 -9.91 -17.74
N ARG A 364 1.13 -10.36 -16.74
CA ARG A 364 0.69 -9.57 -15.58
C ARG A 364 1.66 -9.66 -14.41
N THR A 365 2.49 -10.69 -14.31
CA THR A 365 3.34 -10.95 -13.14
C THR A 365 4.84 -10.79 -13.42
N ARG A 366 5.21 -10.26 -14.60
CA ARG A 366 6.60 -10.02 -15.03
C ARG A 366 7.49 -9.38 -13.95
N PRO A 367 7.08 -8.31 -13.25
CA PRO A 367 7.95 -7.66 -12.25
C PRO A 367 8.28 -8.60 -11.07
N LEU A 368 7.33 -9.44 -10.68
CA LEU A 368 7.49 -10.39 -9.58
C LEU A 368 8.46 -11.51 -9.96
N HIS A 369 8.30 -12.11 -11.14
CA HIS A 369 9.26 -13.10 -11.62
C HIS A 369 10.65 -12.48 -11.81
N ALA A 370 10.75 -11.23 -12.25
CA ALA A 370 12.01 -10.53 -12.41
C ALA A 370 12.74 -10.33 -11.08
N VAL A 371 12.03 -9.95 -10.01
CA VAL A 371 12.57 -9.88 -8.65
C VAL A 371 13.09 -11.24 -8.20
N LEU A 372 12.29 -12.29 -8.34
CA LEU A 372 12.68 -13.64 -7.91
C LEU A 372 13.92 -14.13 -8.67
N MET A 373 14.01 -13.88 -9.98
CA MET A 373 15.18 -14.19 -10.80
C MET A 373 16.42 -13.35 -10.46
N LYS A 374 16.27 -12.20 -9.81
CA LYS A 374 17.39 -11.38 -9.29
C LYS A 374 17.69 -11.63 -7.81
N SER A 375 16.84 -12.36 -7.11
CA SER A 375 17.05 -12.75 -5.71
C SER A 375 17.97 -13.97 -5.59
N ARG A 376 18.22 -14.39 -4.35
CA ARG A 376 18.91 -15.65 -4.04
C ARG A 376 18.10 -16.91 -4.36
N PHE A 377 16.80 -16.78 -4.61
CA PHE A 377 15.92 -17.90 -4.98
C PHE A 377 15.88 -18.17 -6.47
N ALA A 378 16.67 -17.47 -7.28
CA ALA A 378 16.62 -17.60 -8.73
C ALA A 378 16.84 -19.03 -9.22
N ASP A 379 17.75 -19.79 -8.61
CA ASP A 379 18.07 -21.15 -9.07
C ASP A 379 16.95 -22.15 -8.71
N ARG A 380 16.13 -21.84 -7.71
CA ARG A 380 14.94 -22.65 -7.35
C ARG A 380 13.70 -22.21 -8.13
N HIS A 381 13.52 -20.91 -8.32
CA HIS A 381 12.43 -20.33 -9.09
C HIS A 381 12.56 -20.56 -10.59
N GLY A 382 13.79 -20.60 -11.11
CA GLY A 382 14.12 -20.75 -12.52
C GLY A 382 13.47 -21.97 -13.19
N PRO A 383 13.56 -23.19 -12.62
CA PRO A 383 12.86 -24.36 -13.13
C PRO A 383 11.34 -24.18 -13.20
N HIS A 384 10.73 -23.61 -12.15
CA HIS A 384 9.27 -23.39 -12.13
C HIS A 384 8.84 -22.35 -13.16
N LEU A 385 9.60 -21.27 -13.28
CA LEU A 385 9.40 -20.24 -14.30
C LEU A 385 9.56 -20.82 -15.71
N LEU A 386 10.60 -21.61 -15.99
CA LEU A 386 10.79 -22.23 -17.30
C LEU A 386 9.60 -23.12 -17.67
N ARG A 387 9.13 -23.97 -16.74
CA ARG A 387 7.94 -24.80 -16.97
C ARG A 387 6.66 -23.97 -17.14
N ALA A 388 6.54 -22.85 -16.43
CA ALA A 388 5.41 -21.93 -16.60
C ALA A 388 5.45 -21.28 -17.98
N LEU A 389 6.64 -20.83 -18.43
CA LEU A 389 6.86 -20.31 -19.77
C LEU A 389 6.52 -21.36 -20.82
N GLN A 390 7.06 -22.58 -20.73
CA GLN A 390 6.80 -23.66 -21.70
C GLN A 390 5.31 -23.94 -21.88
N ARG A 391 4.52 -23.85 -20.80
CA ARG A 391 3.05 -24.02 -20.83
C ARG A 391 2.31 -22.83 -21.44
N GLN A 392 2.79 -21.61 -21.23
CA GLN A 392 2.10 -20.38 -21.63
C GLN A 392 2.56 -19.82 -22.99
N SER A 393 3.80 -20.08 -23.40
CA SER A 393 4.39 -19.55 -24.63
C SER A 393 4.24 -20.56 -25.78
N SER A 394 3.08 -20.58 -26.41
CA SER A 394 2.82 -21.46 -27.56
C SER A 394 3.14 -20.84 -28.92
N GLN A 395 3.34 -19.51 -29.00
CA GLN A 395 3.48 -18.81 -30.27
C GLN A 395 4.63 -17.78 -30.30
N GLY A 396 5.23 -17.64 -31.48
CA GLY A 396 6.25 -16.65 -31.78
C GLY A 396 7.65 -16.97 -31.25
N TRP A 397 8.52 -15.96 -31.29
CA TRP A 397 9.95 -16.08 -31.01
C TRP A 397 10.25 -16.59 -29.59
N MET A 398 9.45 -16.18 -28.61
CA MET A 398 9.62 -16.56 -27.22
C MET A 398 9.29 -18.05 -27.00
N GLY A 399 8.23 -18.54 -27.64
CA GLY A 399 7.85 -19.97 -27.54
C GLY A 399 8.98 -20.86 -28.03
N VAL A 400 9.54 -20.56 -29.20
CA VAL A 400 10.67 -21.29 -29.78
C VAL A 400 11.87 -21.35 -28.82
N LEU A 401 12.26 -20.20 -28.26
CA LEU A 401 13.40 -20.13 -27.34
C LEU A 401 13.16 -20.89 -26.03
N VAL A 402 11.94 -20.86 -25.53
CA VAL A 402 11.60 -21.54 -24.28
C VAL A 402 11.56 -23.05 -24.47
N GLN A 403 11.07 -23.52 -25.62
CA GLN A 403 11.07 -24.94 -25.98
C GLN A 403 12.48 -25.48 -26.24
N SER A 404 13.40 -24.65 -26.74
CA SER A 404 14.78 -25.06 -27.00
C SER A 404 15.61 -25.30 -25.74
N LEU A 405 15.20 -24.80 -24.56
CA LEU A 405 16.00 -24.93 -23.34
C LEU A 405 15.90 -26.29 -22.65
N GLU A 406 14.90 -27.12 -22.97
CA GLU A 406 14.57 -28.42 -22.32
C GLU A 406 14.45 -28.33 -20.78
N ASP A 407 15.59 -28.22 -20.10
CA ASP A 407 15.76 -28.08 -18.66
C ASP A 407 16.32 -26.71 -18.24
N TYR A 408 16.19 -26.42 -16.95
CA TYR A 408 16.79 -25.24 -16.36
C TYR A 408 18.21 -25.53 -15.89
N PHE A 409 19.16 -24.73 -16.35
CA PHE A 409 20.50 -24.64 -15.80
C PHE A 409 20.76 -23.23 -15.23
N PRO A 410 21.60 -23.06 -14.19
CA PRO A 410 21.90 -21.75 -13.59
C PRO A 410 22.37 -20.68 -14.59
N GLU A 411 23.04 -21.09 -15.66
CA GLU A 411 23.50 -20.24 -16.77
C GLU A 411 22.32 -19.56 -17.49
N HIS A 412 21.15 -20.21 -17.53
CA HIS A 412 19.93 -19.69 -18.13
C HIS A 412 19.33 -18.53 -17.33
N ARG A 413 19.77 -18.29 -16.09
CA ARG A 413 19.22 -17.25 -15.22
C ARG A 413 19.20 -15.86 -15.88
N LYS A 414 20.32 -15.46 -16.50
CA LYS A 414 20.43 -14.15 -17.17
C LYS A 414 19.48 -14.07 -18.37
N PHE A 415 19.40 -15.16 -19.13
CA PHE A 415 18.53 -15.26 -20.29
C PHE A 415 17.06 -15.19 -19.92
N LEU A 416 16.60 -16.01 -18.97
CA LEU A 416 15.21 -16.01 -18.50
C LEU A 416 14.80 -14.65 -17.92
N PHE A 417 15.70 -13.98 -17.19
CA PHE A 417 15.45 -12.61 -16.74
C PHE A 417 15.28 -11.63 -17.91
N ALA A 418 16.13 -11.71 -18.94
CA ALA A 418 16.00 -10.89 -20.14
C ALA A 418 14.70 -11.19 -20.91
N LEU A 419 14.34 -12.47 -21.01
CA LEU A 419 13.11 -12.94 -21.63
C LEU A 419 11.86 -12.35 -20.96
N ILE A 420 11.79 -12.36 -19.62
CA ILE A 420 10.68 -11.75 -18.86
C ILE A 420 10.58 -10.24 -19.13
N ARG A 421 11.71 -9.54 -19.25
CA ARG A 421 11.73 -8.10 -19.53
C ARG A 421 11.20 -7.77 -20.93
N GLU A 422 11.50 -8.62 -21.90
CA GLU A 422 11.04 -8.45 -23.28
C GLU A 422 9.66 -9.08 -23.53
N ALA A 423 9.11 -9.81 -22.57
CA ALA A 423 7.82 -10.47 -22.72
C ALA A 423 6.70 -9.43 -23.00
N GLY A 424 5.88 -9.71 -24.02
CA GLY A 424 4.85 -8.79 -24.51
C GLY A 424 5.31 -7.84 -25.63
N ARG A 425 6.60 -7.81 -25.98
CA ARG A 425 7.07 -7.10 -27.17
C ARG A 425 6.88 -7.94 -28.43
N PRO A 426 6.42 -7.35 -29.53
CA PRO A 426 6.25 -8.08 -30.79
C PRO A 426 7.58 -8.53 -31.39
N ARG A 427 8.67 -7.77 -31.11
CA ARG A 427 10.02 -8.06 -31.58
C ARG A 427 11.03 -7.94 -30.44
N PRO A 428 12.03 -8.84 -30.36
CA PRO A 428 13.11 -8.76 -29.37
C PRO A 428 14.03 -7.56 -29.63
N SER A 429 14.55 -6.96 -28.55
CA SER A 429 15.64 -5.96 -28.64
C SER A 429 16.92 -6.55 -29.24
N ALA A 430 17.84 -5.70 -29.73
CA ALA A 430 19.09 -6.16 -30.35
C ALA A 430 19.92 -7.08 -29.43
N GLY A 431 20.12 -6.69 -28.17
CA GLY A 431 20.85 -7.53 -27.20
C GLY A 431 20.12 -8.84 -26.89
N MET A 432 18.79 -8.85 -26.92
CA MET A 432 18.01 -10.09 -26.78
C MET A 432 18.13 -10.98 -28.03
N ARG A 433 18.14 -10.40 -29.24
CA ARG A 433 18.36 -11.14 -30.49
C ARG A 433 19.68 -11.88 -30.46
N GLU A 434 20.76 -11.18 -30.12
CA GLU A 434 22.10 -11.76 -30.05
C GLU A 434 22.17 -12.89 -29.02
N MET A 435 21.62 -12.70 -27.82
CA MET A 435 21.59 -13.74 -26.77
C MET A 435 20.74 -14.95 -27.19
N ALA A 436 19.57 -14.70 -27.77
CA ALA A 436 18.66 -15.72 -28.27
C ALA A 436 19.28 -16.51 -29.44
N GLY A 437 19.96 -15.80 -30.35
CA GLY A 437 20.64 -16.37 -31.50
C GLY A 437 21.73 -17.35 -31.08
N ARG A 438 22.61 -16.94 -30.17
CA ARG A 438 23.65 -17.81 -29.61
C ARG A 438 23.07 -19.08 -28.97
N ILE A 439 22.07 -18.93 -28.10
CA ILE A 439 21.41 -20.06 -27.45
C ILE A 439 20.78 -21.00 -28.50
N LEU A 440 20.06 -20.48 -29.49
CA LEU A 440 19.45 -21.33 -30.52
C LEU A 440 20.49 -22.04 -31.39
N VAL A 441 21.58 -21.37 -31.75
CA VAL A 441 22.66 -21.99 -32.53
C VAL A 441 23.25 -23.15 -31.75
N ASP A 442 23.58 -22.94 -30.48
CA ASP A 442 24.15 -23.98 -29.62
C ASP A 442 23.16 -25.15 -29.44
N GLN A 443 21.91 -24.85 -29.07
CA GLN A 443 20.88 -25.87 -28.84
C GLN A 443 20.54 -26.68 -30.11
N LEU A 444 20.51 -26.05 -31.28
CA LEU A 444 20.26 -26.74 -32.55
C LEU A 444 21.48 -27.54 -33.04
N ALA A 445 22.70 -27.07 -32.77
CA ALA A 445 23.92 -27.78 -33.15
C ALA A 445 24.06 -29.13 -32.42
N ASP A 446 23.63 -29.15 -31.16
CA ASP A 446 23.69 -30.32 -30.27
C ASP A 446 22.38 -31.12 -30.22
N LEU A 447 21.35 -30.71 -30.97
CA LEU A 447 20.01 -31.31 -30.92
C LEU A 447 20.03 -32.80 -31.32
N PRO A 448 19.62 -33.71 -30.41
CA PRO A 448 19.53 -35.13 -30.71
C PRO A 448 18.59 -35.42 -31.88
N ARG A 449 18.91 -36.45 -32.67
CA ARG A 449 18.15 -36.79 -33.88
C ARG A 449 16.67 -37.08 -33.61
N SER A 450 16.34 -37.66 -32.47
CA SER A 450 14.96 -37.95 -32.05
C SER A 450 14.12 -36.68 -31.90
N ARG A 451 14.75 -35.56 -31.53
CA ARG A 451 14.11 -34.28 -31.24
C ARG A 451 14.03 -33.34 -32.44
N ARG A 452 14.80 -33.60 -33.50
CA ARG A 452 14.80 -32.76 -34.72
C ARG A 452 13.45 -32.65 -35.42
N ALA A 453 12.52 -33.57 -35.13
CA ALA A 453 11.17 -33.57 -35.68
C ALA A 453 10.14 -32.81 -34.82
N GLU A 454 10.55 -32.22 -33.69
CA GLU A 454 9.66 -31.42 -32.84
C GLU A 454 9.20 -30.15 -33.57
N ASP A 455 7.96 -29.73 -33.29
CA ASP A 455 7.26 -28.67 -34.03
C ASP A 455 8.01 -27.32 -33.99
N TRP A 456 8.70 -27.02 -32.89
CA TRP A 456 9.42 -25.77 -32.71
C TRP A 456 10.71 -25.68 -33.55
N VAL A 457 11.28 -26.81 -33.99
CA VAL A 457 12.63 -26.86 -34.61
C VAL A 457 12.63 -26.20 -35.98
N ALA A 458 11.63 -26.50 -36.82
CA ALA A 458 11.51 -25.88 -38.14
C ALA A 458 11.33 -24.36 -38.02
N GLN A 459 10.56 -23.92 -37.02
CA GLN A 459 10.39 -22.50 -36.74
C GLN A 459 11.70 -21.88 -36.26
N ALA A 460 12.45 -22.51 -35.34
CA ALA A 460 13.75 -22.03 -34.89
C ALA A 460 14.72 -21.81 -36.05
N VAL A 461 14.83 -22.78 -36.95
CA VAL A 461 15.68 -22.69 -38.14
C VAL A 461 15.30 -21.49 -39.02
N SER A 462 13.99 -21.24 -39.22
CA SER A 462 13.52 -20.08 -40.00
C SER A 462 13.85 -18.73 -39.35
N MET A 463 14.00 -18.71 -38.02
CA MET A 463 14.22 -17.50 -37.23
C MET A 463 15.70 -17.17 -37.02
N LEU A 464 16.60 -18.14 -37.22
CA LEU A 464 18.04 -17.98 -37.01
C LEU A 464 18.64 -16.76 -37.72
N PRO A 465 18.35 -16.46 -39.00
CA PRO A 465 18.93 -15.29 -39.66
C PRO A 465 18.60 -13.97 -38.95
N ALA A 466 17.37 -13.84 -38.44
CA ALA A 466 16.92 -12.63 -37.78
C ALA A 466 17.51 -12.46 -36.36
N LEU A 467 17.91 -13.57 -35.73
CA LEU A 467 18.41 -13.59 -34.35
C LEU A 467 19.93 -13.60 -34.28
N ALA A 468 20.60 -14.43 -35.08
CA ALA A 468 22.04 -14.65 -35.07
C ALA A 468 22.78 -14.01 -36.25
N GLY A 469 22.08 -13.47 -37.26
CA GLY A 469 22.72 -12.86 -38.42
C GLY A 469 23.67 -13.83 -39.13
N GLU A 470 24.89 -13.38 -39.44
CA GLU A 470 25.91 -14.18 -40.13
C GLU A 470 26.32 -15.45 -39.38
N ASP A 471 26.29 -15.43 -38.04
CA ASP A 471 26.65 -16.58 -37.19
C ASP A 471 25.74 -17.79 -37.41
N ALA A 472 24.54 -17.58 -37.97
CA ALA A 472 23.63 -18.67 -38.34
C ALA A 472 24.13 -19.50 -39.55
N GLY A 473 24.94 -18.91 -40.43
CA GLY A 473 25.28 -19.46 -41.75
C GLY A 473 25.89 -20.88 -41.71
N PRO A 474 26.89 -21.16 -40.85
CA PRO A 474 27.48 -22.49 -40.72
C PRO A 474 26.45 -23.56 -40.30
N LEU A 475 25.61 -23.25 -39.31
CA LEU A 475 24.59 -24.17 -38.82
C LEU A 475 23.51 -24.42 -39.88
N LEU A 476 23.00 -23.38 -40.53
CA LEU A 476 22.01 -23.52 -41.60
C LEU A 476 22.56 -24.36 -42.77
N SER A 477 23.82 -24.15 -43.15
CA SER A 477 24.49 -24.95 -44.17
C SER A 477 24.60 -26.43 -43.78
N ARG A 478 24.88 -26.70 -42.50
CA ARG A 478 24.88 -28.06 -41.95
C ARG A 478 23.50 -28.69 -42.01
N VAL A 479 22.44 -27.98 -41.60
CA VAL A 479 21.04 -28.47 -41.67
C VAL A 479 20.66 -28.93 -43.08
N CYS A 480 21.06 -28.18 -44.12
CA CYS A 480 20.80 -28.55 -45.51
C CYS A 480 21.57 -29.80 -45.98
N ARG A 481 22.84 -29.93 -45.54
CA ARG A 481 23.79 -30.88 -46.12
C ARG A 481 23.93 -32.19 -45.34
N GLU A 482 23.65 -32.19 -44.04
CA GLU A 482 23.90 -33.34 -43.16
C GLU A 482 23.08 -34.58 -43.59
N ARG A 483 23.78 -35.72 -43.75
CA ARG A 483 23.20 -37.02 -44.12
C ARG A 483 23.40 -38.03 -42.99
N ARG A 484 22.38 -38.85 -42.72
CA ARG A 484 22.35 -39.90 -41.70
C ARG A 484 22.96 -41.21 -42.22
N LEU A 485 22.75 -41.49 -43.50
CA LEU A 485 23.29 -42.57 -44.35
C LEU A 485 23.41 -41.98 -45.76
N PHE A 486 24.19 -42.58 -46.68
CA PHE A 486 24.43 -42.02 -48.03
C PHE A 486 23.17 -41.47 -48.74
N PHE A 487 21.98 -42.04 -48.45
CA PHE A 487 20.69 -41.67 -49.02
C PHE A 487 19.72 -40.91 -48.08
N PHE A 488 19.83 -41.00 -46.76
CA PHE A 488 18.85 -40.41 -45.84
C PHE A 488 19.35 -39.08 -45.25
N ARG A 489 18.54 -38.03 -45.34
CA ARG A 489 18.84 -36.71 -44.73
C ARG A 489 18.72 -36.81 -43.21
N ALA A 490 19.62 -36.12 -42.51
CA ALA A 490 19.64 -36.13 -41.04
C ALA A 490 18.63 -35.16 -40.41
N TRP A 491 18.07 -34.26 -41.21
CA TRP A 491 17.10 -33.24 -40.80
C TRP A 491 15.78 -33.38 -41.56
N PRO A 492 14.63 -33.11 -40.93
CA PRO A 492 13.32 -33.11 -41.59
C PRO A 492 13.26 -32.14 -42.76
N GLU A 493 12.36 -32.40 -43.71
CA GLU A 493 12.22 -31.58 -44.91
C GLU A 493 11.85 -30.13 -44.61
N ALA A 494 10.94 -29.88 -43.66
CA ALA A 494 10.56 -28.53 -43.25
C ALA A 494 11.77 -27.71 -42.76
N CYS A 495 12.64 -28.32 -41.94
CA CYS A 495 13.87 -27.67 -41.47
C CYS A 495 14.81 -27.34 -42.63
N ARG A 496 14.99 -28.27 -43.58
CA ARG A 496 15.85 -28.06 -44.75
C ARG A 496 15.34 -26.93 -45.64
N LYS A 497 14.04 -26.93 -45.97
CA LYS A 497 13.41 -25.87 -46.76
C LYS A 497 13.57 -24.50 -46.09
N ASN A 498 13.36 -24.42 -44.78
CA ASN A 498 13.54 -23.19 -44.02
C ASN A 498 15.01 -22.73 -44.00
N ALA A 499 15.97 -23.66 -43.87
CA ALA A 499 17.39 -23.34 -43.91
C ALA A 499 17.86 -22.88 -45.31
N GLU A 500 17.36 -23.49 -46.38
CA GLU A 500 17.64 -23.07 -47.77
C GLU A 500 17.10 -21.65 -48.03
N ALA A 501 15.85 -21.38 -47.64
CA ALA A 501 15.26 -20.06 -47.75
C ALA A 501 16.01 -19.00 -46.92
N ALA A 502 16.39 -19.35 -45.69
CA ALA A 502 17.18 -18.50 -44.80
C ALA A 502 18.54 -18.13 -45.41
N LEU A 503 19.30 -19.10 -45.93
CA LEU A 503 20.59 -18.88 -46.58
C LEU A 503 20.48 -18.04 -47.86
N ALA A 504 19.40 -18.22 -48.64
CA ALA A 504 19.16 -17.41 -49.83
C ALA A 504 18.90 -15.94 -49.44
N GLY A 505 18.06 -15.69 -48.42
CA GLY A 505 17.76 -14.35 -47.93
C GLY A 505 18.98 -13.61 -47.35
N MET A 506 19.89 -14.33 -46.69
CA MET A 506 21.14 -13.75 -46.16
C MET A 506 22.07 -13.26 -47.28
N LYS A 507 22.15 -13.97 -48.41
CA LYS A 507 22.98 -13.55 -49.55
C LYS A 507 22.45 -12.28 -50.20
N THR A 508 21.14 -12.20 -50.41
CA THR A 508 20.50 -11.04 -51.05
C THR A 508 20.52 -9.79 -50.18
N GLY A 509 20.58 -9.93 -48.85
CA GLY A 509 20.69 -8.78 -47.93
C GLY A 509 22.06 -8.12 -47.96
N ASN A 510 23.13 -8.91 -48.15
CA ASN A 510 24.51 -8.41 -48.14
C ASN A 510 24.84 -7.58 -49.39
N ASP A 511 24.22 -7.91 -50.54
CA ASP A 511 24.45 -7.19 -51.80
C ASP A 511 23.73 -5.82 -51.87
N GLY A 512 22.88 -5.49 -50.88
CA GLY A 512 22.01 -4.29 -50.90
C GLY A 512 22.44 -3.14 -49.97
N GLU A 513 23.27 -3.38 -48.96
CA GLU A 513 23.71 -2.33 -48.01
C GLU A 513 25.02 -1.64 -48.42
N ASP A 514 25.78 -2.19 -49.38
CA ASP A 514 27.13 -1.71 -49.76
C ASP A 514 27.13 -0.63 -50.87
N HIS A 515 25.97 -0.12 -51.27
CA HIS A 515 25.84 0.92 -52.32
C HIS A 515 25.22 2.23 -51.84
N GLY A 516 25.08 2.43 -50.52
CA GLY A 516 24.39 3.59 -49.93
C GLY A 516 25.28 4.66 -49.27
N HIS A 517 26.59 4.46 -49.12
CA HIS A 517 27.43 5.32 -48.27
C HIS A 517 28.43 6.26 -48.97
N ASP A 518 28.52 6.26 -50.31
CA ASP A 518 29.45 7.12 -51.06
C ASP A 518 28.80 8.37 -51.71
N ALA A 519 27.72 8.88 -51.11
CA ALA A 519 27.14 10.16 -51.52
C ALA A 519 26.80 11.04 -50.31
N GLN A 520 27.83 11.58 -49.65
CA GLN A 520 27.76 12.85 -48.93
C GLN A 520 29.10 13.59 -48.94
#